data_AF-A0A3C1GAW9-F1
#
_entry.id   AF-A0A3C1GAW9-F1
#
_cell.length_a   1.000
_cell.length_b   1.000
_cell.length_c   1.000
_cell.angle_alpha   90.00
_cell.angle_beta   90.00
_cell.angle_gamma   90.00
#
_symmetry.space_group_name_H-M   'P 1'
#
loop_
_entity.id
_entity.type
_entity.pdbx_description
1 polymer ?
#
loop_
_entity_poly.entity_id
_entity_poly.type
_entity_poly.pdbx_seq_one_letter_code
_entity_poly.pdbx_strand_id
1 'polypeptide(L)'
;MLEPPGLRFIRAHVRAKRYRLTTHATTVRLERSITIPALERALLTGEIIERYPHDRPYPSCLVFGWLASGDPLHVVCSRGNIEPALRIVTLYEPEDALWGSDYKTRKVRK
;
A
#
# COMPACT_ATOMS: atom_id res chain seq x y z
N MET A 1 11.82 13.06 13.22
CA MET A 1 11.41 12.83 11.81
C MET A 1 10.14 12.00 11.82
N LEU A 2 9.30 12.07 10.78
CA LEU A 2 8.18 11.13 10.68
C LEU A 2 8.73 9.73 10.40
N GLU A 3 8.09 8.71 10.95
CA GLU A 3 8.39 7.32 10.66
C GLU A 3 7.42 6.79 9.58
N PRO A 4 7.83 5.80 8.77
CA PRO A 4 6.91 5.06 7.92
C PRO A 4 5.66 4.60 8.69
N PRO A 5 4.49 4.54 8.04
CA PRO A 5 3.29 4.07 8.72
C PRO A 5 3.44 2.60 9.13
N GLY A 6 3.06 2.28 10.38
CA GLY A 6 2.94 0.92 10.87
C GLY A 6 1.53 0.35 10.62
N LEU A 7 1.37 -0.99 10.72
CA LEU A 7 0.07 -1.64 10.51
C LEU A 7 -1.04 -1.10 11.41
N ARG A 8 -0.75 -0.84 12.69
CA ARG A 8 -1.74 -0.26 13.62
C ARG A 8 -2.23 1.11 13.14
N PHE A 9 -1.32 1.95 12.64
CA PHE A 9 -1.66 3.27 12.08
C PHE A 9 -2.52 3.12 10.83
N ILE A 10 -2.09 2.28 9.88
CA ILE A 10 -2.81 2.03 8.62
C ILE A 10 -4.23 1.53 8.90
N ARG A 11 -4.36 0.46 9.67
CA ARG A 11 -5.65 -0.18 9.98
C ARG A 11 -6.60 0.77 10.72
N ALA A 12 -6.10 1.58 11.65
CA ALA A 12 -6.92 2.57 12.35
C ALA A 12 -7.47 3.64 11.39
N HIS A 13 -6.63 4.17 10.49
CA HIS A 13 -7.03 5.19 9.52
C HIS A 13 -7.97 4.65 8.45
N VAL A 14 -7.75 3.41 7.98
CA VAL A 14 -8.64 2.73 7.03
C VAL A 14 -10.02 2.49 7.66
N ARG A 15 -10.09 1.96 8.89
CA ARG A 15 -11.38 1.76 9.59
C ARG A 15 -12.13 3.07 9.81
N ALA A 16 -11.42 4.15 10.12
CA ALA A 16 -11.99 5.47 10.30
C ALA A 16 -12.31 6.21 8.99
N LYS A 17 -12.05 5.61 7.82
CA LYS A 17 -12.15 6.26 6.50
C LYS A 17 -11.34 7.56 6.40
N ARG A 18 -10.25 7.65 7.17
CA ARG A 18 -9.34 8.80 7.24
C ARG A 18 -8.07 8.52 6.45
N TYR A 19 -8.18 8.50 5.13
CA TYR A 19 -7.04 8.38 4.24
C TYR A 19 -7.30 9.14 2.95
N ARG A 20 -6.23 9.46 2.22
CA ARG A 20 -6.32 10.08 0.90
C ARG A 20 -5.71 9.14 -0.15
N LEU A 21 -6.33 9.01 -1.31
CA LEU A 21 -5.66 8.50 -2.49
C LEU A 21 -4.95 9.66 -3.20
N THR A 22 -3.74 9.43 -3.68
CA THR A 22 -3.14 10.36 -4.65
C THR A 22 -3.89 10.28 -5.99
N THR A 23 -3.67 11.25 -6.87
CA THR A 23 -4.18 11.19 -8.25
C THR A 23 -3.72 9.90 -8.94
N HIS A 24 -2.44 9.57 -8.82
CA HIS A 24 -1.86 8.36 -9.41
C HIS A 24 -2.51 7.07 -8.86
N ALA A 25 -2.67 6.95 -7.53
CA ALA A 25 -3.36 5.80 -6.94
C ALA A 25 -4.82 5.69 -7.40
N THR A 26 -5.50 6.83 -7.58
CA THR A 26 -6.88 6.86 -8.07
C THR A 26 -6.97 6.34 -9.50
N THR A 27 -6.09 6.81 -10.39
CA THR A 27 -6.00 6.35 -11.79
C THR A 27 -5.74 4.86 -11.87
N VAL A 28 -4.66 4.36 -11.26
CA VAL A 28 -4.28 2.94 -11.37
C VAL A 28 -5.34 2.02 -10.77
N ARG A 29 -5.97 2.44 -9.66
CA ARG A 29 -7.09 1.69 -9.07
C ARG A 29 -8.24 1.51 -10.04
N LEU A 30 -8.62 2.57 -10.75
CA LEU A 30 -9.72 2.56 -11.70
C LEU A 30 -9.39 1.72 -12.93
N GLU A 31 -8.18 1.87 -13.49
CA GLU A 31 -7.69 1.06 -14.63
C GLU A 31 -7.72 -0.45 -14.32
N ARG A 32 -7.45 -0.83 -13.06
CA ARG A 32 -7.46 -2.21 -12.60
C ARG A 32 -8.79 -2.67 -12.00
N SER A 33 -9.85 -1.85 -12.07
CA SER A 33 -11.16 -2.15 -11.49
C SER A 33 -11.15 -2.52 -10.00
N ILE A 34 -10.17 -2.02 -9.24
CA ILE A 34 -10.04 -2.33 -7.80
C ILE A 34 -11.01 -1.44 -7.02
N THR A 35 -11.99 -2.01 -6.33
CA THR A 35 -12.94 -1.20 -5.55
C THR A 35 -12.32 -0.67 -4.27
N ILE A 36 -12.86 0.43 -3.72
CA ILE A 36 -12.43 0.95 -2.41
C ILE A 36 -12.55 -0.12 -1.31
N PRO A 37 -13.67 -0.87 -1.18
CA PRO A 37 -13.75 -1.97 -0.22
C PRO A 37 -12.71 -3.07 -0.42
N ALA A 38 -12.30 -3.36 -1.67
CA ALA A 38 -11.25 -4.33 -1.95
C ALA A 38 -9.87 -3.83 -1.48
N LEU A 39 -9.52 -2.58 -1.80
CA LEU A 39 -8.30 -1.91 -1.31
C LEU A 39 -8.24 -1.90 0.22
N GLU A 40 -9.34 -1.50 0.87
CA GLU A 40 -9.38 -1.43 2.33
C GLU A 40 -9.24 -2.81 2.97
N ARG A 41 -9.87 -3.84 2.41
CA ARG A 41 -9.70 -5.21 2.89
C ARG A 41 -8.24 -5.64 2.82
N ALA A 42 -7.58 -5.42 1.67
CA ALA A 42 -6.17 -5.75 1.49
C ALA A 42 -5.28 -5.03 2.52
N LEU A 43 -5.55 -3.76 2.82
CA LEU A 43 -4.82 -3.01 3.85
C LEU A 43 -5.14 -3.48 5.29
N LEU A 44 -6.35 -3.99 5.54
CA LEU A 44 -6.78 -4.45 6.85
C LEU A 44 -6.26 -5.84 7.20
N THR A 45 -6.13 -6.73 6.21
CA THR A 45 -5.64 -8.10 6.40
C THR A 45 -4.18 -8.29 6.03
N GLY A 46 -3.62 -7.36 5.24
CA GLY A 46 -2.25 -7.42 4.75
C GLY A 46 -1.17 -7.16 5.80
N GLU A 47 0.07 -7.22 5.32
CA GLU A 47 1.30 -7.06 6.08
C GLU A 47 2.26 -6.08 5.39
N ILE A 48 3.16 -5.46 6.16
CA ILE A 48 4.17 -4.58 5.59
C ILE A 48 5.41 -5.40 5.24
N ILE A 49 5.81 -5.37 3.98
CA ILE A 49 6.93 -6.16 3.44
C ILE A 49 8.20 -5.32 3.20
N GLU A 50 8.06 -4.01 2.96
CA GLU A 50 9.20 -3.09 2.83
C GLU A 50 8.91 -1.75 3.54
N ARG A 51 9.97 -1.09 4.02
CA ARG A 51 9.89 0.24 4.66
C ARG A 51 10.86 1.20 4.00
N TYR A 52 10.40 2.41 3.75
CA TYR A 52 11.16 3.46 3.09
C TYR A 52 11.14 4.72 3.95
N PRO A 53 11.98 4.79 5.01
CA PRO A 53 12.03 5.95 5.91
C PRO A 53 12.53 7.23 5.24
N HIS A 54 13.19 7.11 4.09
CA HIS A 54 13.79 8.23 3.36
C HIS A 54 12.99 8.65 2.13
N ASP A 55 11.82 8.05 1.88
CA ASP A 55 10.94 8.44 0.78
C ASP A 55 10.50 9.89 0.91
N ARG A 56 10.34 10.55 -0.24
CA ARG A 56 9.83 11.91 -0.36
C ARG A 56 8.49 11.93 -1.08
N PRO A 57 7.56 12.83 -0.70
CA PRO A 57 7.69 13.86 0.34
C PRO A 57 7.53 13.34 1.77
N TYR A 58 7.09 12.08 1.95
CA TYR A 58 6.88 11.48 3.26
C TYR A 58 7.40 10.04 3.31
N PRO A 59 7.91 9.60 4.48
CA PRO A 59 8.23 8.22 4.75
C PRO A 59 7.07 7.28 4.40
N SER A 60 7.40 6.16 3.77
CA SER A 60 6.41 5.25 3.21
C SER A 60 6.75 3.78 3.50
N CYS A 61 5.79 2.90 3.26
CA CYS A 61 5.98 1.46 3.32
C CYS A 61 5.19 0.75 2.22
N LEU A 62 5.64 -0.44 1.85
CA LEU A 62 4.94 -1.33 0.94
C LEU A 62 4.12 -2.34 1.76
N VAL A 63 2.81 -2.33 1.55
CA VAL A 63 1.87 -3.32 2.11
C VAL A 63 1.56 -4.35 1.05
N PHE A 64 1.67 -5.63 1.40
CA PHE A 64 1.17 -6.77 0.64
C PHE A 64 -0.16 -7.23 1.22
N GLY A 65 -1.14 -7.47 0.36
CA GLY A 65 -2.43 -8.07 0.72
C GLY A 65 -3.05 -8.80 -0.46
N TRP A 66 -4.20 -9.41 -0.22
CA TRP A 66 -4.94 -10.18 -1.24
C TRP A 66 -6.27 -9.52 -1.57
N LEU A 67 -6.63 -9.54 -2.86
CA LEU A 67 -7.97 -9.24 -3.31
C LEU A 67 -8.92 -10.41 -3.02
N ALA A 68 -10.23 -10.14 -3.11
CA ALA A 68 -11.26 -11.16 -2.97
C ALA A 68 -11.14 -12.29 -4.01
N SER A 69 -10.64 -11.93 -5.19
CA SER A 69 -10.42 -12.82 -6.32
C SER A 69 -9.28 -13.82 -6.07
N GLY A 70 -8.42 -13.55 -5.09
CA GLY A 70 -7.17 -14.30 -4.88
C GLY A 70 -5.95 -13.65 -5.53
N ASP A 71 -6.11 -12.51 -6.21
CA ASP A 71 -4.98 -11.81 -6.83
C ASP A 71 -4.16 -11.03 -5.79
N PRO A 72 -2.82 -11.02 -5.89
CA PRO A 72 -1.95 -10.29 -4.98
C PRO A 72 -2.04 -8.78 -5.25
N LEU A 73 -1.96 -7.99 -4.18
CA LEU A 73 -1.98 -6.53 -4.26
C LEU A 73 -0.86 -5.91 -3.42
N HIS A 74 -0.04 -5.12 -4.08
CA HIS A 74 0.91 -4.20 -3.46
C HIS A 74 0.32 -2.81 -3.34
N VAL A 75 0.46 -2.21 -2.17
CA VAL A 75 -0.03 -0.86 -1.87
C VAL A 75 1.07 -0.07 -1.18
N VAL A 76 1.46 1.06 -1.76
CA VAL A 76 2.40 1.99 -1.11
C VAL A 76 1.62 2.96 -0.24
N CYS A 77 1.92 2.95 1.05
CA CYS A 77 1.28 3.80 2.06
C CYS A 77 2.32 4.77 2.64
N SER A 78 2.03 6.07 2.67
CA SER A 78 2.86 7.06 3.34
C SER A 78 2.16 7.75 4.51
N ARG A 79 2.97 8.29 5.44
CA ARG A 79 2.48 9.03 6.61
C ARG A 79 2.83 10.52 6.49
N GLY A 80 1.82 11.32 6.22
CA GLY A 80 1.89 12.77 6.20
C GLY A 80 1.92 13.46 7.56
N ASN A 81 2.17 14.76 7.51
CA ASN A 81 1.94 15.72 8.60
C ASN A 81 0.62 16.50 8.47
N ILE A 82 -0.14 16.31 7.39
CA ILE A 82 -1.44 16.96 7.14
C ILE A 82 -2.52 15.90 7.11
N GLU A 83 -3.62 16.13 7.84
CA GLU A 83 -4.74 15.20 7.94
C GLU A 83 -5.62 15.17 6.67
N PRO A 84 -6.17 14.03 6.24
CA PRO A 84 -5.82 12.68 6.71
C PRO A 84 -4.36 12.31 6.47
N ALA A 85 -3.68 11.85 7.54
CA ALA A 85 -2.25 11.60 7.52
C ALA A 85 -1.87 10.35 6.71
N LEU A 86 -2.74 9.33 6.63
CA LEU A 86 -2.52 8.17 5.78
C LEU A 86 -2.77 8.52 4.31
N ARG A 87 -1.77 8.31 3.46
CA ARG A 87 -1.90 8.44 2.01
C ARG A 87 -1.62 7.13 1.30
N ILE A 88 -2.51 6.75 0.40
CA ILE A 88 -2.33 5.66 -0.55
C ILE A 88 -1.65 6.27 -1.78
N VAL A 89 -0.36 6.00 -1.93
CA VAL A 89 0.52 6.63 -2.93
C VAL A 89 0.35 5.98 -4.29
N THR A 90 0.33 4.65 -4.33
CA THR A 90 0.04 3.84 -5.52
C THR A 90 -0.37 2.43 -5.08
N LEU A 91 -0.88 1.65 -6.02
CA LEU A 91 -1.13 0.22 -5.86
C LEU A 91 -0.90 -0.51 -7.18
N TYR A 92 -0.44 -1.75 -7.12
CA TYR A 92 -0.14 -2.57 -8.30
C TYR A 92 -0.17 -4.06 -7.95
N GLU A 93 -0.28 -4.90 -8.96
CA GLU A 93 -0.08 -6.34 -8.82
C GLU A 93 1.42 -6.65 -8.93
N PRO A 94 2.01 -7.41 -7.98
CA PRO A 94 3.43 -7.74 -8.04
C PRO A 94 3.77 -8.57 -9.27
N GLU A 95 4.72 -8.07 -10.07
CA GLU A 95 5.22 -8.78 -11.25
C GLU A 95 6.13 -9.95 -10.86
N ASP A 96 5.87 -11.13 -11.41
CA ASP A 96 6.70 -12.34 -11.22
C ASP A 96 8.17 -12.13 -11.57
N ALA A 97 8.49 -11.21 -12.49
CA ALA A 97 9.88 -10.89 -12.82
C ALA A 97 10.63 -10.20 -11.66
N LEU A 98 9.91 -9.48 -10.80
CA LEU A 98 10.48 -8.66 -9.72
C LEU A 98 10.29 -9.28 -8.34
N TRP A 99 9.30 -10.17 -8.17
CA TRP A 99 8.91 -10.74 -6.90
C TRP A 99 9.02 -12.27 -6.89
N GLY A 100 9.29 -12.82 -5.70
CA GLY A 100 9.26 -14.26 -5.43
C GLY A 100 7.84 -14.82 -5.59
N SER A 101 7.73 -16.15 -5.61
CA SER A 101 6.42 -16.83 -5.67
C SER A 101 5.55 -16.60 -4.44
N ASP A 102 6.11 -16.03 -3.37
CA ASP A 102 5.37 -15.57 -2.21
C ASP A 102 4.72 -14.19 -2.41
N TYR A 103 5.04 -13.51 -3.52
CA TYR A 103 4.69 -12.14 -3.86
C TYR A 103 5.15 -11.09 -2.84
N LYS A 104 6.05 -11.45 -1.91
CA LYS A 104 6.51 -10.57 -0.81
C LYS A 104 8.00 -10.31 -0.89
N THR A 105 8.78 -11.26 -1.38
CA THR A 105 10.23 -11.19 -1.41
C THR A 105 10.69 -10.62 -2.74
N ARG A 106 11.40 -9.48 -2.73
CA ARG A 106 11.95 -8.90 -3.96
C ARG A 106 13.09 -9.77 -4.50
N LYS A 107 13.04 -10.10 -5.79
CA LYS A 107 14.14 -10.77 -6.48
C LYS A 107 15.31 -9.81 -6.59
N VAL A 108 16.43 -10.17 -5.96
CA VAL A 108 17.68 -9.45 -6.16
C VAL A 108 18.15 -9.71 -7.59
N ARG A 109 18.31 -8.66 -8.40
CA ARG A 109 19.02 -8.80 -9.68
C ARG A 109 20.46 -9.22 -9.34
N LYS A 110 20.83 -10.43 -9.73
CA LYS A 110 22.24 -10.85 -9.77
C LYS A 110 22.98 -10.10 -10.88
#